data_AF-A0A0M4VD26-F1
#
_entry.id   AF-A0A0M4VD26-F1
#
_cell.length_a   1.000
_cell.length_b   1.000
_cell.length_c   1.000
_cell.angle_alpha   90.00
_cell.angle_beta   90.00
_cell.angle_gamma   90.00
#
_symmetry.space_group_name_H-M   'P 1'
#
loop_
_entity.id
_entity.type
_entity.pdbx_description
1 polymer ?
#
loop_
_entity_poly.entity_id
_entity_poly.type
_entity_poly.pdbx_seq_one_letter_code
_entity_poly.pdbx_strand_id
1 'polypeptide(L)'
;MFIAMDPPKHDAQRKVVSPIVAPGNLAKLESTIRERAGAILDSLPINETFNWVDRVSIELTTQMLATLFDFPWEERRKLTRWSDVATAGTAFGDEEAEKARRNELRDCAAYFTELWNQRVNATEPGNDLITMLAQGEATKNMGPMEYLGNILLLIVGGNDTTRNSLTGGLLALSQNPDQYKKLRDNPALVESMVPEIIRWQTPLSHMRRTALQDTELGGKQIKKGDKVVMWHVSGNRDEEAIENANSFIIDRKRPRQHLSLSFGIHRCMG
;
A
#
# COMPACT_ATOMS: atom_id res chain seq x y z
N MET A 1 9.51 -6.30 10.57
CA MET A 1 9.01 -5.23 9.68
C MET A 1 8.73 -3.97 10.48
N PHE A 2 9.17 -2.79 10.06
CA PHE A 2 9.07 -1.57 10.89
C PHE A 2 7.63 -1.14 11.22
N ILE A 3 6.62 -1.50 10.41
CA ILE A 3 5.20 -1.25 10.72
C ILE A 3 4.71 -1.96 12.01
N ALA A 4 5.43 -2.99 12.44
CA ALA A 4 5.14 -3.79 13.63
C ALA A 4 6.20 -3.60 14.73
N MET A 5 6.92 -2.47 14.70
CA MET A 5 7.92 -2.11 15.71
C MET A 5 7.47 -0.87 16.47
N ASP A 6 7.87 -0.77 17.73
CA ASP A 6 7.79 0.45 18.51
C ASP A 6 9.08 1.29 18.34
N PRO A 7 9.04 2.59 18.66
CA PRO A 7 10.25 3.40 18.82
C PRO A 7 11.24 2.78 19.85
N PRO A 8 12.56 2.99 19.68
CA PRO A 8 13.20 3.82 18.64
C PRO A 8 13.48 3.06 17.32
N LYS A 9 13.36 1.73 17.30
CA LYS A 9 13.75 0.92 16.12
C LYS A 9 12.85 1.21 14.91
N HIS A 10 11.56 1.46 15.15
CA HIS A 10 10.62 1.93 14.13
C HIS A 10 11.14 3.17 13.40
N ASP A 11 11.50 4.22 14.15
CA ASP A 11 11.85 5.53 13.59
C ASP A 11 13.13 5.43 12.75
N ALA A 12 14.12 4.68 13.26
CA ALA A 12 15.39 4.47 12.57
C ALA A 12 15.21 3.76 11.22
N GLN A 13 14.44 2.67 11.17
CA GLN A 13 14.21 1.94 9.92
C GLN A 13 13.31 2.69 8.93
N ARG A 14 12.23 3.31 9.44
CA ARG A 14 11.34 4.11 8.59
C ARG A 14 12.10 5.27 7.93
N LYS A 15 13.04 5.89 8.65
CA LYS A 15 13.87 6.97 8.11
C LYS A 15 14.74 6.53 6.95
N VAL A 16 15.22 5.27 6.92
CA VAL A 16 16.06 4.75 5.83
C VAL A 16 15.32 4.77 4.48
N VAL A 17 14.03 4.40 4.47
CA VAL A 17 13.25 4.26 3.23
C VAL A 17 12.39 5.48 2.90
N SER A 18 12.16 6.38 3.84
CA SER A 18 11.38 7.62 3.63
C SER A 18 11.85 8.50 2.44
N PRO A 19 13.15 8.57 2.07
CA PRO A 19 13.57 9.38 0.93
C PRO A 19 12.92 8.97 -0.40
N ILE A 20 12.44 7.74 -0.55
CA ILE A 20 11.80 7.27 -1.80
C ILE A 20 10.56 8.09 -2.17
N VAL A 21 9.88 8.67 -1.18
CA VAL A 21 8.68 9.52 -1.32
C VAL A 21 8.98 11.01 -1.10
N ALA A 22 10.26 11.40 -1.07
CA ALA A 22 10.61 12.81 -0.97
C ALA A 22 10.05 13.60 -2.17
N PRO A 23 9.67 14.89 -2.02
CA PRO A 23 9.05 15.66 -3.09
C PRO A 23 9.83 15.63 -4.42
N GLY A 24 11.17 15.67 -4.36
CA GLY A 24 12.01 15.58 -5.56
C GLY A 24 11.96 14.22 -6.26
N ASN A 25 11.75 13.12 -5.54
CA ASN A 25 11.56 11.80 -6.14
C ASN A 25 10.14 11.65 -6.69
N LEU A 26 9.12 12.14 -5.99
CA LEU A 26 7.73 12.16 -6.49
C LEU A 26 7.60 12.94 -7.80
N ALA A 27 8.25 14.10 -7.92
CA ALA A 27 8.26 14.88 -9.15
C ALA A 27 8.87 14.12 -10.34
N LYS A 28 9.90 13.30 -10.11
CA LYS A 28 10.49 12.43 -11.15
C LYS A 28 9.58 11.26 -11.53
N LEU A 29 8.81 10.74 -10.55
CA LEU A 29 7.88 9.65 -10.79
C LEU A 29 6.61 10.13 -11.52
N GLU A 30 6.23 11.41 -11.40
CA GLU A 30 5.00 11.93 -12.02
C GLU A 30 4.95 11.70 -13.53
N SER A 31 6.02 12.06 -14.25
CA SER A 31 6.08 11.87 -15.71
C SER A 31 5.97 10.40 -16.09
N THR A 32 6.69 9.53 -15.37
CA THR A 32 6.68 8.09 -15.58
C THR A 32 5.31 7.48 -15.32
N ILE A 33 4.64 7.89 -14.23
CA ILE A 33 3.27 7.45 -13.91
C ILE A 33 2.30 7.90 -14.99
N ARG A 34 2.40 9.15 -15.44
CA ARG A 34 1.53 9.73 -16.46
C ARG A 34 1.66 9.00 -17.80
N GLU A 35 2.90 8.75 -18.25
CA GLU A 35 3.18 8.01 -19.48
C GLU A 35 2.60 6.59 -19.41
N ARG A 36 2.88 5.86 -18.32
CA ARG A 36 2.38 4.49 -18.13
C ARG A 36 0.87 4.42 -18.04
N ALA A 37 0.26 5.32 -17.29
CA ALA A 37 -1.20 5.39 -17.18
C ALA A 37 -1.83 5.68 -18.55
N GLY A 38 -1.28 6.62 -19.32
CA GLY A 38 -1.72 6.90 -20.69
C GLY A 38 -1.62 5.66 -21.58
N ALA A 39 -0.44 5.03 -21.65
CA ALA A 39 -0.22 3.85 -22.47
C ALA A 39 -1.13 2.66 -22.08
N ILE A 40 -1.35 2.44 -20.78
CA ILE A 40 -2.29 1.43 -20.30
C ILE A 40 -3.70 1.74 -20.80
N LEU A 41 -4.19 2.96 -20.59
CA LEU A 41 -5.54 3.37 -20.97
C LEU A 41 -5.74 3.35 -22.49
N ASP A 42 -4.75 3.76 -23.28
CA ASP A 42 -4.78 3.76 -24.75
C ASP A 42 -4.81 2.33 -25.32
N SER A 43 -4.33 1.34 -24.57
CA SER A 43 -4.32 -0.07 -24.97
C SER A 43 -5.63 -0.83 -24.68
N LEU A 44 -6.57 -0.20 -23.96
CA LEU A 44 -7.82 -0.86 -23.55
C LEU A 44 -8.78 -1.00 -24.73
N PRO A 45 -9.51 -2.13 -24.84
CA PRO A 45 -10.48 -2.29 -25.91
C PRO A 45 -11.68 -1.37 -25.72
N ILE A 46 -12.22 -0.85 -26.82
CA ILE A 46 -13.40 0.01 -26.85
C ILE A 46 -14.63 -0.85 -27.19
N ASN A 47 -15.70 -0.69 -26.43
CA ASN A 47 -16.96 -1.46 -26.56
C ASN A 47 -16.82 -2.99 -26.32
N GLU A 48 -15.79 -3.40 -25.59
CA GLU A 48 -15.61 -4.78 -25.15
C GLU A 48 -15.46 -4.86 -23.63
N THR A 49 -15.99 -5.93 -23.05
CA THR A 49 -15.83 -6.20 -21.62
C THR A 49 -14.42 -6.71 -21.33
N PHE A 50 -13.74 -6.10 -20.36
CA PHE A 50 -12.45 -6.57 -19.86
C PHE A 50 -12.37 -6.46 -18.34
N ASN A 51 -11.38 -7.13 -17.76
CA ASN A 51 -11.10 -7.04 -16.33
C ASN A 51 -10.24 -5.81 -16.01
N TRP A 52 -10.85 -4.76 -15.46
CA TRP A 52 -10.16 -3.55 -15.02
C TRP A 52 -9.07 -3.81 -13.99
N VAL A 53 -9.29 -4.76 -13.07
CA VAL A 53 -8.33 -5.08 -12.03
C VAL A 53 -7.03 -5.59 -12.63
N ASP A 54 -7.10 -6.49 -13.62
CA ASP A 54 -5.91 -7.06 -14.25
C ASP A 54 -5.23 -6.08 -15.22
N ARG A 55 -6.02 -5.44 -16.10
CA ARG A 55 -5.52 -4.59 -17.17
C ARG A 55 -5.05 -3.21 -16.72
N VAL A 56 -5.61 -2.70 -15.62
CA VAL A 56 -5.32 -1.33 -15.15
C VAL A 56 -4.77 -1.32 -13.75
N SER A 57 -5.56 -1.79 -12.77
CA SER A 57 -5.18 -1.63 -11.35
C SER A 57 -3.89 -2.37 -11.03
N ILE A 58 -3.77 -3.65 -11.39
CA ILE A 58 -2.56 -4.45 -11.18
C ILE A 58 -1.44 -3.98 -12.08
N GLU A 59 -1.70 -3.73 -13.37
CA GLU A 59 -0.64 -3.39 -14.32
C GLU A 59 0.07 -2.09 -13.90
N LEU A 60 -0.67 -1.02 -13.62
CA LEU A 60 -0.07 0.25 -13.23
C LEU A 60 0.70 0.15 -11.92
N THR A 61 0.12 -0.46 -10.88
CA THR A 61 0.78 -0.55 -9.57
C THR A 61 1.99 -1.48 -9.60
N THR A 62 1.96 -2.56 -10.39
CA THR A 62 3.09 -3.48 -10.55
C THR A 62 4.26 -2.81 -11.28
N GLN A 63 3.99 -2.01 -12.32
CA GLN A 63 5.03 -1.23 -12.99
C GLN A 63 5.70 -0.24 -12.04
N MET A 64 4.92 0.40 -11.16
CA MET A 64 5.47 1.31 -10.14
C MET A 64 6.28 0.56 -9.10
N LEU A 65 5.79 -0.58 -8.60
CA LEU A 65 6.53 -1.38 -7.64
C LEU A 65 7.87 -1.86 -8.21
N ALA A 66 7.89 -2.31 -9.46
CA ALA A 66 9.13 -2.68 -10.14
C ALA A 66 10.12 -1.51 -10.23
N THR A 67 9.63 -0.29 -10.42
CA THR A 67 10.49 0.91 -10.45
C THR A 67 11.06 1.23 -9.07
N LEU A 68 10.25 1.13 -8.02
CA LEU A 68 10.68 1.42 -6.65
C LEU A 68 11.71 0.43 -6.12
N PHE A 69 11.69 -0.81 -6.61
CA PHE A 69 12.64 -1.86 -6.25
C PHE A 69 13.80 -2.03 -7.24
N ASP A 70 13.80 -1.31 -8.36
CA ASP A 70 14.66 -1.60 -9.51
C ASP A 70 14.63 -3.11 -9.88
N PHE A 71 13.41 -3.63 -9.97
CA PHE A 71 13.13 -5.05 -10.18
C PHE A 71 13.13 -5.37 -11.69
N PRO A 72 13.63 -6.55 -12.12
CA PRO A 72 13.62 -6.94 -13.52
C PRO A 72 12.23 -6.82 -14.17
N TRP A 73 12.14 -6.00 -15.22
CA TRP A 73 10.87 -5.56 -15.78
C TRP A 73 9.98 -6.70 -16.28
N GLU A 74 10.58 -7.69 -16.95
CA GLU A 74 9.88 -8.87 -17.46
C GLU A 74 9.33 -9.77 -16.35
N GLU A 75 9.91 -9.69 -15.15
CA GLU A 75 9.54 -10.52 -14.01
C GLU A 75 8.61 -9.81 -13.01
N ARG A 76 8.25 -8.54 -13.27
CA ARG A 76 7.52 -7.67 -12.33
C ARG A 76 6.26 -8.29 -11.72
N ARG A 77 5.55 -9.17 -12.44
CA ARG A 77 4.34 -9.87 -11.94
C ARG A 77 4.64 -10.83 -10.78
N LYS A 78 5.91 -11.23 -10.54
CA LYS A 78 6.33 -11.92 -9.31
C LYS A 78 6.04 -11.09 -8.07
N LEU A 79 6.22 -9.76 -8.14
CA LEU A 79 5.94 -8.85 -7.03
C LEU A 79 4.45 -8.89 -6.64
N THR A 80 3.56 -8.86 -7.64
CA THR A 80 2.11 -9.00 -7.42
C THR A 80 1.80 -10.35 -6.76
N ARG A 81 2.38 -11.44 -7.28
CA ARG A 81 2.17 -12.78 -6.72
C ARG A 81 2.62 -12.86 -5.26
N TRP A 82 3.82 -12.38 -4.94
CA TRP A 82 4.33 -12.38 -3.57
C TRP A 82 3.50 -11.48 -2.65
N SER A 83 2.99 -10.35 -3.15
CA SER A 83 2.02 -9.51 -2.43
C SER A 83 0.78 -10.32 -2.06
N ASP A 84 0.14 -10.98 -3.05
CA ASP A 84 -1.09 -11.74 -2.84
C ASP A 84 -0.88 -12.93 -1.88
N VAL A 85 0.26 -13.63 -2.00
CA VAL A 85 0.65 -14.75 -1.11
C VAL A 85 0.92 -14.27 0.32
N ALA A 86 1.50 -13.08 0.50
CA ALA A 86 1.76 -12.51 1.80
C ALA A 86 0.48 -12.08 2.53
N THR A 87 -0.54 -11.64 1.78
CA THR A 87 -1.84 -11.18 2.31
C THR A 87 -2.94 -12.24 2.26
N ALA A 88 -2.71 -13.37 1.58
CA ALA A 88 -3.65 -14.47 1.56
C ALA A 88 -4.02 -14.85 2.98
N GLY A 89 -5.33 -14.92 3.27
CA GLY A 89 -5.81 -15.38 4.56
C GLY A 89 -5.19 -16.75 4.85
N THR A 90 -4.69 -16.95 6.06
CA THR A 90 -4.21 -18.28 6.48
C THR A 90 -5.37 -19.25 6.27
N ALA A 91 -5.18 -20.26 5.42
CA ALA A 91 -6.18 -21.29 5.24
C ALA A 91 -6.20 -22.10 6.54
N PHE A 92 -7.02 -21.66 7.50
CA PHE A 92 -7.09 -22.27 8.82
C PHE A 92 -7.47 -23.75 8.65
N GLY A 93 -6.51 -24.64 8.88
CA GLY A 93 -6.68 -26.09 8.76
C GLY A 93 -6.22 -26.71 7.44
N ASP A 94 -5.61 -25.95 6.51
CA ASP A 94 -5.03 -26.50 5.27
C ASP A 94 -3.49 -26.42 5.31
N GLU A 95 -2.87 -27.53 5.71
CA GLU A 95 -1.41 -27.63 5.80
C GLU A 95 -0.71 -27.58 4.44
N GLU A 96 -1.35 -28.05 3.37
CA GLU A 96 -0.79 -28.03 2.03
C GLU A 96 -0.73 -26.61 1.49
N ALA A 97 -1.82 -25.85 1.66
CA ALA A 97 -1.86 -24.43 1.31
C ALA A 97 -0.82 -23.63 2.10
N GLU A 98 -0.68 -23.84 3.40
CA GLU A 98 0.36 -23.17 4.20
C GLU A 98 1.77 -23.59 3.79
N LYS A 99 1.99 -24.85 3.39
CA LYS A 99 3.27 -25.31 2.86
C LYS A 99 3.60 -24.64 1.53
N ALA A 100 2.65 -24.56 0.61
CA ALA A 100 2.80 -23.86 -0.66
C ALA A 100 3.12 -22.38 -0.44
N ARG A 101 2.37 -21.70 0.44
CA ARG A 101 2.59 -20.30 0.84
C ARG A 101 4.01 -20.09 1.38
N ARG A 102 4.49 -20.97 2.27
CA ARG A 102 5.85 -20.91 2.81
C ARG A 102 6.92 -21.10 1.73
N ASN A 103 6.69 -21.99 0.76
CA ASN A 103 7.64 -22.20 -0.32
C ASN A 103 7.76 -20.96 -1.22
N GLU A 104 6.64 -20.36 -1.62
CA GLU A 104 6.66 -19.15 -2.45
C GLU A 104 7.31 -17.95 -1.73
N LEU A 105 7.09 -17.82 -0.41
CA LEU A 105 7.77 -16.78 0.38
C LEU A 105 9.27 -17.06 0.57
N ARG A 106 9.70 -18.33 0.54
CA ARG A 106 11.14 -18.68 0.48
C ARG A 106 11.75 -18.31 -0.86
N ASP A 107 11.03 -18.51 -1.97
CA ASP A 107 11.49 -18.10 -3.29
C ASP A 107 11.62 -16.57 -3.36
N CYS A 108 10.64 -15.83 -2.81
CA CYS A 108 10.74 -14.39 -2.62
C CYS A 108 11.99 -14.00 -1.82
N ALA A 109 12.24 -14.66 -0.70
CA ALA A 109 13.40 -14.38 0.15
C ALA A 109 14.73 -14.63 -0.58
N ALA A 110 14.84 -15.73 -1.32
CA ALA A 110 16.02 -16.06 -2.11
C ALA A 110 16.27 -14.99 -3.19
N TYR A 111 15.23 -14.62 -3.95
CA TYR A 111 15.33 -13.63 -5.01
C TYR A 111 15.75 -12.25 -4.48
N PHE A 112 15.13 -11.78 -3.39
CA PHE A 112 15.50 -10.49 -2.80
C PHE A 112 16.86 -10.51 -2.08
N THR A 113 17.35 -11.69 -1.67
CA THR A 113 18.72 -11.85 -1.18
C THR A 113 19.73 -11.72 -2.32
N GLU A 114 19.42 -12.26 -3.49
CA GLU A 114 20.25 -12.07 -4.68
C GLU A 114 20.31 -10.60 -5.08
N LEU A 115 19.16 -9.91 -5.16
CA LEU A 115 19.11 -8.48 -5.44
C LEU A 115 19.89 -7.67 -4.39
N TRP A 116 19.74 -8.00 -3.10
CA TRP A 116 20.53 -7.38 -2.03
C TRP A 116 22.03 -7.49 -2.29
N ASN A 117 22.52 -8.70 -2.59
CA ASN A 117 23.93 -8.93 -2.86
C ASN A 117 24.41 -8.15 -4.10
N GLN A 118 23.56 -8.01 -5.13
CA GLN A 118 23.88 -7.15 -6.27
C GLN A 118 24.01 -5.68 -5.87
N ARG A 119 23.09 -5.15 -5.04
CA ARG A 119 23.11 -3.74 -4.60
C ARG A 119 24.27 -3.42 -3.66
N VAL A 120 24.64 -4.33 -2.75
CA VAL A 120 25.79 -4.17 -1.85
C VAL A 120 27.11 -4.11 -2.64
N ASN A 121 27.21 -4.85 -3.74
CA ASN A 121 28.41 -4.90 -4.58
C ASN A 121 28.39 -3.91 -5.75
N ALA A 122 27.37 -3.05 -5.85
CA ALA A 122 27.25 -2.09 -6.94
C ALA A 122 28.26 -0.93 -6.78
N THR A 123 28.98 -0.62 -7.85
CA THR A 123 29.90 0.54 -7.90
C THR A 123 29.14 1.87 -7.97
N GLU A 124 27.97 1.87 -8.61
CA GLU A 124 27.05 3.01 -8.71
C GLU A 124 25.68 2.58 -8.18
N PRO A 125 25.45 2.71 -6.87
CA PRO A 125 24.19 2.30 -6.27
C PRO A 125 23.00 3.14 -6.75
N GLY A 126 21.91 2.46 -7.09
CA GLY A 126 20.66 3.09 -7.52
C GLY A 126 19.93 3.83 -6.39
N ASN A 127 18.80 4.45 -6.72
CA ASN A 127 17.92 5.11 -5.75
C ASN A 127 16.64 4.29 -5.56
N ASP A 128 16.79 3.00 -5.29
CA ASP A 128 15.72 2.03 -5.07
C ASP A 128 15.66 1.56 -3.60
N LEU A 129 14.54 0.95 -3.23
CA LEU A 129 14.27 0.49 -1.86
C LEU A 129 15.28 -0.56 -1.36
N ILE A 130 15.79 -1.42 -2.23
CA ILE A 130 16.77 -2.46 -1.87
C ILE A 130 18.10 -1.80 -1.54
N THR A 131 18.55 -0.88 -2.40
CA THR A 131 19.77 -0.10 -2.18
C THR A 131 19.69 0.71 -0.90
N MET A 132 18.57 1.40 -0.65
CA MET A 132 18.34 2.14 0.60
C MET A 132 18.48 1.24 1.84
N LEU A 133 17.84 0.07 1.83
CA LEU A 133 17.93 -0.88 2.95
C LEU A 133 19.35 -1.46 3.11
N ALA A 134 20.03 -1.76 2.00
CA ALA A 134 21.38 -2.30 1.97
C ALA A 134 22.43 -1.34 2.54
N GLN A 135 22.24 -0.03 2.35
CA GLN A 135 23.19 0.99 2.76
C GLN A 135 22.80 1.73 4.03
N GLY A 136 21.53 1.65 4.45
CA GLY A 136 21.03 2.34 5.64
C GLY A 136 21.65 1.82 6.93
N GLU A 137 22.16 2.71 7.79
CA GLU A 137 22.83 2.34 9.04
C GLU A 137 21.96 1.43 9.94
N ALA A 138 20.66 1.69 10.00
CA ALA A 138 19.70 0.95 10.83
C ALA A 138 19.25 -0.39 10.22
N THR A 139 19.63 -0.69 8.97
CA THR A 139 19.10 -1.82 8.20
C THR A 139 20.19 -2.68 7.56
N LYS A 140 21.40 -2.16 7.29
CA LYS A 140 22.50 -2.87 6.61
C LYS A 140 22.93 -4.18 7.30
N ASN A 141 22.72 -4.28 8.62
CA ASN A 141 23.07 -5.45 9.43
C ASN A 141 21.83 -6.26 9.86
N MET A 142 20.68 -6.06 9.22
CA MET A 142 19.45 -6.73 9.62
C MET A 142 19.49 -8.23 9.31
N GLY A 143 18.92 -9.05 10.20
CA GLY A 143 18.83 -10.49 9.97
C GLY A 143 17.92 -10.83 8.77
N PRO A 144 18.09 -11.99 8.11
CA PRO A 144 17.35 -12.35 6.90
C PRO A 144 15.82 -12.28 7.05
N MET A 145 15.28 -12.73 8.19
CA MET A 145 13.84 -12.66 8.46
C MET A 145 13.33 -11.24 8.64
N GLU A 146 14.16 -10.36 9.20
CA GLU A 146 13.80 -8.96 9.38
C GLU A 146 13.81 -8.22 8.05
N TYR A 147 14.81 -8.49 7.20
CA TYR A 147 14.89 -8.01 5.82
C TYR A 147 13.66 -8.45 5.02
N LEU A 148 13.37 -9.75 4.99
CA LEU A 148 12.19 -10.29 4.31
C LEU A 148 10.91 -9.63 4.80
N GLY A 149 10.75 -9.43 6.11
CA GLY A 149 9.61 -8.72 6.66
C GLY A 149 9.48 -7.28 6.14
N ASN A 150 10.59 -6.53 6.02
CA ASN A 150 10.57 -5.19 5.46
C ASN A 150 10.28 -5.19 3.95
N ILE A 151 10.83 -6.15 3.20
CA ILE A 151 10.53 -6.32 1.77
C ILE A 151 9.05 -6.61 1.56
N LEU A 152 8.47 -7.58 2.29
CA LEU A 152 7.05 -7.90 2.17
C LEU A 152 6.16 -6.73 2.57
N LEU A 153 6.52 -5.96 3.60
CA LEU A 153 5.85 -4.72 3.96
C LEU A 153 5.83 -3.73 2.79
N LEU A 154 6.96 -3.53 2.13
CA LEU A 154 7.10 -2.58 1.02
C LEU A 154 6.41 -3.08 -0.26
N ILE A 155 6.45 -4.39 -0.55
CA ILE A 155 5.72 -5.01 -1.66
C ILE A 155 4.21 -4.83 -1.48
N VAL A 156 3.67 -5.27 -0.33
CA VAL A 156 2.23 -5.19 -0.07
C VAL A 156 1.78 -3.74 0.03
N GLY A 157 2.49 -2.94 0.82
CA GLY A 157 2.16 -1.53 1.04
C GLY A 157 2.26 -0.67 -0.22
N GLY A 158 3.23 -0.94 -1.09
CA GLY A 158 3.46 -0.20 -2.33
C GLY A 158 2.56 -0.59 -3.50
N ASN A 159 1.75 -1.64 -3.37
CA ASN A 159 0.92 -2.16 -4.47
C ASN A 159 -0.55 -2.31 -4.07
N ASP A 160 -0.85 -3.14 -3.07
CA ASP A 160 -2.21 -3.64 -2.85
C ASP A 160 -3.21 -2.53 -2.48
N THR A 161 -2.80 -1.59 -1.62
CA THR A 161 -3.67 -0.49 -1.18
C THR A 161 -4.02 0.47 -2.32
N THR A 162 -3.06 0.80 -3.18
CA THR A 162 -3.26 1.63 -4.38
C THR A 162 -4.08 0.89 -5.43
N ARG A 163 -3.82 -0.41 -5.66
CA ARG A 163 -4.60 -1.29 -6.54
C ARG A 163 -6.08 -1.30 -6.15
N ASN A 164 -6.37 -1.42 -4.86
CA ASN A 164 -7.75 -1.38 -4.35
C ASN A 164 -8.37 0.01 -4.48
N SER A 165 -7.59 1.09 -4.29
CA SER A 165 -8.07 2.47 -4.50
C SER A 165 -8.44 2.74 -5.97
N LEU A 166 -7.64 2.28 -6.93
CA LEU A 166 -7.93 2.40 -8.36
C LEU A 166 -9.20 1.64 -8.75
N THR A 167 -9.32 0.40 -8.27
CA THR A 167 -10.49 -0.45 -8.52
C THR A 167 -11.75 0.15 -7.89
N GLY A 168 -11.66 0.53 -6.62
CA GLY A 168 -12.74 1.15 -5.87
C GLY A 168 -13.19 2.49 -6.44
N GLY A 169 -12.24 3.32 -6.89
CA GLY A 169 -12.52 4.60 -7.50
C GLY A 169 -13.31 4.48 -8.80
N LEU A 170 -12.96 3.53 -9.68
CA LEU A 170 -13.76 3.27 -10.87
C LEU A 170 -15.16 2.79 -10.51
N LEU A 171 -15.28 1.84 -9.58
CA LEU A 171 -16.57 1.35 -9.13
C LEU A 171 -17.45 2.48 -8.58
N ALA A 172 -16.88 3.33 -7.72
CA ALA A 172 -17.57 4.46 -7.11
C ALA A 172 -18.04 5.47 -8.17
N LEU A 173 -17.20 5.83 -9.15
CA LEU A 173 -17.58 6.73 -10.23
C LEU A 173 -18.67 6.11 -11.13
N SER A 174 -18.59 4.81 -11.41
CA SER A 174 -19.59 4.07 -12.19
C SER A 174 -20.95 4.04 -11.50
N GLN A 175 -20.96 3.83 -10.18
CA GLN A 175 -22.19 3.79 -9.37
C GLN A 175 -22.77 5.18 -9.06
N ASN A 176 -22.00 6.26 -9.27
CA ASN A 176 -22.39 7.65 -9.00
C ASN A 176 -22.18 8.52 -10.25
N PRO A 177 -22.99 8.33 -11.31
CA PRO A 177 -22.79 8.99 -12.60
C PRO A 177 -22.90 10.52 -12.54
N ASP A 178 -23.64 11.06 -11.57
CA ASP A 178 -23.69 12.51 -11.29
C ASP A 178 -22.33 13.04 -10.83
N GLN A 179 -21.63 12.30 -9.95
CA GLN A 179 -20.28 12.64 -9.51
C GLN A 179 -19.28 12.52 -10.67
N TYR A 180 -19.40 11.48 -11.49
CA TYR A 180 -18.58 11.36 -12.70
C TYR A 180 -18.82 12.52 -13.68
N LYS A 181 -20.08 12.95 -13.86
CA LYS A 181 -20.40 14.13 -14.67
C LYS A 181 -19.74 15.39 -14.10
N LYS A 182 -19.83 15.63 -12.78
CA LYS A 182 -19.16 16.76 -12.12
C LYS A 182 -17.65 16.77 -12.40
N LEU A 183 -17.00 15.60 -12.32
CA LEU A 183 -15.57 15.46 -12.63
C LEU A 183 -15.26 15.83 -14.09
N ARG A 184 -16.10 15.37 -15.03
CA ARG A 184 -15.94 15.69 -16.46
C ARG A 184 -16.13 17.18 -16.74
N ASP A 185 -17.08 17.81 -16.06
CA ASP A 185 -17.34 19.25 -16.19
C ASP A 185 -16.25 20.11 -15.52
N ASN A 186 -15.60 19.58 -14.47
CA ASN A 186 -14.52 20.25 -13.75
C ASN A 186 -13.40 19.28 -13.31
N PRO A 187 -12.37 19.06 -14.16
CA PRO A 187 -11.25 18.17 -13.85
C PRO A 187 -10.40 18.62 -12.63
N ALA A 188 -10.50 19.87 -12.17
CA ALA A 188 -9.81 20.31 -10.96
C ALA A 188 -10.29 19.58 -9.70
N LEU A 189 -11.48 18.95 -9.74
CA LEU A 189 -12.01 18.12 -8.66
C LEU A 189 -11.20 16.84 -8.41
N VAL A 190 -10.22 16.49 -9.27
CA VAL A 190 -9.30 15.38 -8.98
C VAL A 190 -8.62 15.53 -7.61
N GLU A 191 -8.27 16.75 -7.20
CA GLU A 191 -7.61 17.01 -5.91
C GLU A 191 -8.45 16.63 -4.69
N SER A 192 -9.78 16.78 -4.76
CA SER A 192 -10.71 16.39 -3.71
C SER A 192 -11.23 14.97 -3.88
N MET A 193 -11.38 14.52 -5.12
CA MET A 193 -11.82 13.17 -5.47
C MET A 193 -10.83 12.10 -4.99
N VAL A 194 -9.52 12.30 -5.17
CA VAL A 194 -8.52 11.27 -4.80
C VAL A 194 -8.57 10.93 -3.30
N PRO A 195 -8.53 11.89 -2.36
CA PRO A 195 -8.75 11.60 -0.94
C PRO A 195 -10.14 11.00 -0.65
N GLU A 196 -11.20 11.41 -1.36
CA GLU A 196 -12.52 10.82 -1.21
C GLU A 196 -12.58 9.36 -1.66
N ILE A 197 -11.92 8.98 -2.76
CA ILE A 197 -11.78 7.59 -3.20
C ILE A 197 -11.09 6.77 -2.11
N ILE A 198 -10.00 7.30 -1.54
CA ILE A 198 -9.24 6.62 -0.49
C ILE A 198 -10.09 6.44 0.78
N ARG A 199 -10.89 7.45 1.17
CA ARG A 199 -11.85 7.36 2.28
C ARG A 199 -12.96 6.36 1.99
N TRP A 200 -13.61 6.49 0.84
CA TRP A 200 -14.77 5.67 0.48
C TRP A 200 -14.35 4.22 0.32
N GLN A 201 -13.29 3.92 -0.43
CA GLN A 201 -12.81 2.56 -0.60
C GLN A 201 -12.28 1.96 0.72
N THR A 202 -11.62 2.76 1.56
CA THR A 202 -10.89 2.29 2.76
C THR A 202 -10.07 1.01 2.48
N PRO A 203 -9.00 1.10 1.66
CA PRO A 203 -8.26 -0.09 1.19
C PRO A 203 -7.73 -1.00 2.30
N LEU A 204 -7.43 -0.43 3.47
CA LEU A 204 -7.06 -1.17 4.67
C LEU A 204 -8.20 -1.06 5.70
N SER A 205 -8.96 -2.14 5.88
CA SER A 205 -10.17 -2.12 6.73
C SER A 205 -9.87 -1.90 8.20
N HIS A 206 -8.75 -2.42 8.70
CA HIS A 206 -8.37 -2.31 10.10
C HIS A 206 -6.86 -2.39 10.33
N MET A 207 -6.47 -1.91 11.51
CA MET A 207 -5.15 -2.13 12.10
C MET A 207 -5.32 -2.62 13.54
N ARG A 208 -4.39 -3.47 14.00
CA ARG A 208 -4.46 -4.06 15.34
C ARG A 208 -3.29 -3.58 16.22
N ARG A 209 -3.54 -3.47 17.52
CA ARG A 209 -2.60 -3.19 18.62
C ARG A 209 -2.73 -4.24 19.71
N THR A 210 -1.74 -4.31 20.61
CA THR A 210 -1.78 -5.17 21.81
C THR A 210 -1.66 -4.25 23.02
N ALA A 211 -2.57 -4.38 23.98
CA ALA A 211 -2.48 -3.63 25.22
C ALA A 211 -1.27 -4.10 26.05
N LEU A 212 -0.36 -3.18 26.42
CA LEU A 212 0.84 -3.51 27.20
C LEU A 212 0.58 -3.57 28.71
N GLN A 213 -0.54 -3.00 29.16
CA GLN A 213 -1.01 -2.96 30.54
C GLN A 213 -2.54 -2.91 30.55
N ASP A 214 -3.13 -3.24 31.70
CA ASP A 214 -4.56 -3.02 31.95
C ASP A 214 -4.87 -1.52 31.80
N THR A 215 -5.95 -1.19 31.11
CA THR A 215 -6.36 0.19 30.86
C THR A 215 -7.87 0.30 30.63
N GLU A 216 -8.39 1.53 30.62
CA GLU A 216 -9.78 1.83 30.28
C GLU A 216 -9.82 2.58 28.94
N LEU A 217 -10.70 2.15 28.03
CA LEU A 217 -10.92 2.80 26.74
C LEU A 217 -12.43 2.86 26.47
N GLY A 218 -12.97 4.07 26.27
CA GLY A 218 -14.41 4.25 26.01
C GLY A 218 -15.31 3.69 27.11
N GLY A 219 -14.92 3.80 28.38
CA GLY A 219 -15.68 3.25 29.51
C GLY A 219 -15.57 1.72 29.67
N LYS A 220 -14.69 1.05 28.92
CA LYS A 220 -14.50 -0.42 28.96
C LYS A 220 -13.10 -0.78 29.42
N GLN A 221 -13.03 -1.80 30.26
CA GLN A 221 -11.75 -2.36 30.72
C GLN A 221 -11.12 -3.23 29.63
N ILE A 222 -9.88 -2.90 29.28
CA ILE A 222 -9.01 -3.65 28.37
C ILE A 222 -7.88 -4.25 29.21
N LYS A 223 -7.64 -5.55 29.08
CA LYS A 223 -6.60 -6.25 29.83
C LYS A 223 -5.27 -6.26 29.10
N LYS A 224 -4.18 -6.31 29.85
CA LYS A 224 -2.84 -6.55 29.30
C LYS A 224 -2.86 -7.81 28.42
N GLY A 225 -2.36 -7.67 27.20
CA GLY A 225 -2.32 -8.73 26.20
C GLY A 225 -3.52 -8.75 25.24
N ASP A 226 -4.59 -8.01 25.54
CA ASP A 226 -5.76 -7.94 24.65
C ASP A 226 -5.39 -7.32 23.30
N LYS A 227 -5.97 -7.90 22.25
CA LYS A 227 -5.92 -7.33 20.90
C LYS A 227 -6.94 -6.21 20.80
N VAL A 228 -6.48 -5.00 20.51
CA VAL A 228 -7.34 -3.84 20.26
C VAL A 228 -7.31 -3.55 18.76
N VAL A 229 -8.48 -3.60 18.11
CA VAL A 229 -8.59 -3.46 16.65
C VAL A 229 -9.26 -2.13 16.31
N MET A 230 -8.58 -1.31 15.52
CA MET A 230 -9.10 -0.06 14.97
C MET A 230 -9.69 -0.34 13.60
N TRP A 231 -11.03 -0.38 13.52
CA TRP A 231 -11.76 -0.58 12.27
C TRP A 231 -11.86 0.74 11.50
N HIS A 232 -10.83 1.05 10.68
CA HIS A 232 -10.82 2.23 9.82
C HIS A 232 -12.05 2.32 8.92
N VAL A 233 -12.55 1.18 8.44
CA VAL A 233 -13.78 1.12 7.63
C VAL A 233 -15.00 1.64 8.38
N SER A 234 -15.09 1.38 9.69
CA SER A 234 -16.16 1.91 10.54
C SER A 234 -15.99 3.41 10.75
N GLY A 235 -14.79 3.86 11.15
CA GLY A 235 -14.55 5.29 11.40
C GLY A 235 -14.66 6.17 10.15
N ASN A 236 -14.36 5.64 8.96
CA ASN A 236 -14.60 6.35 7.68
C ASN A 236 -16.09 6.42 7.30
N ARG A 237 -16.98 5.77 8.07
CA ARG A 237 -18.44 5.80 7.95
C ARG A 237 -19.12 6.44 9.17
N ASP A 238 -18.35 7.03 10.08
CA ASP A 238 -18.86 7.72 11.26
C ASP A 238 -19.47 9.07 10.89
N GLU A 239 -20.79 9.20 11.03
CA GLU A 239 -21.54 10.41 10.68
C GLU A 239 -21.37 11.54 11.71
N GLU A 240 -20.86 11.27 12.92
CA GLU A 240 -20.48 12.33 13.86
C GLU A 240 -19.27 13.13 13.35
N ALA A 241 -18.41 12.50 12.55
CA ALA A 241 -17.20 13.11 11.98
C ALA A 241 -17.34 13.49 10.50
N ILE A 242 -18.10 12.69 9.73
CA ILE A 242 -18.20 12.78 8.27
C ILE A 242 -19.68 12.79 7.87
N GLU A 243 -20.22 13.97 7.57
CA GLU A 243 -21.61 14.11 7.10
C GLU A 243 -21.89 13.25 5.86
N ASN A 244 -23.01 12.49 5.82
CA ASN A 244 -23.34 11.58 4.72
C ASN A 244 -22.17 10.61 4.40
N ALA A 245 -21.62 9.96 5.42
CA ALA A 245 -20.36 9.21 5.31
C ALA A 245 -20.41 8.04 4.31
N ASN A 246 -21.59 7.44 4.10
CA ASN A 246 -21.77 6.34 3.15
C ASN A 246 -21.78 6.79 1.67
N SER A 247 -22.07 8.06 1.41
CA SER A 247 -22.12 8.62 0.06
C SER A 247 -20.72 8.88 -0.49
N PHE A 248 -20.54 8.65 -1.79
CA PHE A 248 -19.33 9.04 -2.52
C PHE A 248 -19.53 10.47 -3.07
N ILE A 249 -18.82 11.44 -2.51
CA ILE A 249 -19.01 12.86 -2.81
C ILE A 249 -17.66 13.47 -3.19
N ILE A 250 -17.41 13.67 -4.49
CA ILE A 250 -16.07 14.04 -4.98
C ILE A 250 -15.65 15.46 -4.64
N ASP A 251 -16.61 16.32 -4.31
CA ASP A 251 -16.45 17.71 -3.87
C ASP A 251 -16.66 17.86 -2.34
N ARG A 252 -16.52 16.76 -1.59
CA ARG A 252 -16.65 16.76 -0.12
C ARG A 252 -15.70 17.78 0.52
N LYS A 253 -16.23 18.58 1.45
CA LYS A 253 -15.42 19.49 2.26
C LYS A 253 -14.44 18.70 3.14
N ARG A 254 -13.18 19.14 3.22
CA ARG A 254 -12.10 18.50 4.00
C ARG A 254 -11.90 17.02 3.63
N PRO A 255 -11.73 16.67 2.34
CA PRO A 255 -11.74 15.28 1.89
C PRO A 255 -10.54 14.46 2.41
N ARG A 256 -9.50 15.14 2.94
CA ARG A 256 -8.33 14.50 3.59
C ARG A 256 -8.56 14.10 5.05
N GLN A 257 -9.69 14.46 5.65
CA GLN A 257 -10.04 14.09 7.02
C GLN A 257 -10.66 12.67 7.04
N HIS A 258 -9.81 11.66 6.99
CA HIS A 258 -10.21 10.24 7.01
C HIS A 258 -9.13 9.35 7.65
N LEU A 259 -9.47 8.11 7.96
CA LEU A 259 -8.61 7.15 8.66
C LEU A 259 -7.88 6.14 7.74
N SER A 260 -8.11 6.17 6.43
CA SER A 260 -7.54 5.17 5.49
C SER A 260 -6.02 5.12 5.46
N LEU A 261 -5.33 6.20 5.85
CA LEU A 261 -3.86 6.27 5.94
C LEU A 261 -3.35 6.14 7.39
N SER A 262 -4.22 5.71 8.31
CA SER A 262 -3.99 5.69 9.76
C SER A 262 -3.63 7.07 10.32
N PHE A 263 -3.13 7.11 11.56
CA PHE A 263 -2.70 8.34 12.23
C PHE A 263 -1.48 8.07 13.15
N GLY A 264 -0.76 9.13 13.51
CA GLY A 264 0.41 9.06 14.39
C GLY A 264 1.67 8.53 13.69
N ILE A 265 2.59 7.93 14.46
CA ILE A 265 3.93 7.54 13.98
C ILE A 265 3.91 6.50 12.86
N HIS A 266 2.84 5.72 12.75
CA HIS A 266 2.63 4.72 11.69
C HIS A 266 1.70 5.20 10.57
N ARG A 267 1.36 6.51 10.51
CA ARG A 267 0.66 7.08 9.35
C ARG A 267 1.38 6.67 8.07
N CYS A 268 0.65 6.36 7.01
CA CYS A 268 1.21 5.88 5.74
C CYS A 268 2.40 6.73 5.28
N MET A 269 3.47 6.06 4.84
CA MET A 269 4.71 6.67 4.37
C MET A 269 4.60 7.04 2.89
N GLY A 270 4.05 6.13 2.07
CA GLY A 270 3.62 6.37 0.69
C GLY A 270 2.52 7.42 0.61
#